data_AF-A0A956A4P1-F1
#
_entry.id   AF-A0A956A4P1-F1
#
_cell.length_a   1.000
_cell.length_b   1.000
_cell.length_c   1.000
_cell.angle_alpha   90.00
_cell.angle_beta   90.00
_cell.angle_gamma   90.00
#
_symmetry.space_group_name_H-M   'P 1'
#
loop_
_entity.id
_entity.type
_entity.pdbx_description
1 polymer ?
#
loop_
_entity_poly.entity_id
_entity_poly.type
_entity_poly.pdbx_seq_one_letter_code
_entity_poly.pdbx_strand_id
1 'polypeptide(L)'
;FVEILRTRFLPEAVEAARYLGGYRLANLERFFRKLAGALEAAGADPQALLRALRQSVGERRDAEEARPPEAAENAVRVMTIHKSKGLEFPVV
;
A
#
# COMPACT_ATOMS: atom_id res chain seq x y z
N PHE A 1 -19.48 3.03 -1.31
CA PHE A 1 -18.73 3.59 -2.46
C PHE A 1 -17.47 2.78 -2.77
N VAL A 2 -16.50 2.66 -1.85
CA VAL A 2 -15.23 1.94 -2.10
C VAL A 2 -15.46 0.50 -2.57
N GLU A 3 -16.32 -0.27 -1.90
CA GLU A 3 -16.65 -1.66 -2.30
C GLU A 3 -17.29 -1.75 -3.70
N ILE A 4 -18.07 -0.74 -4.11
CA ILE A 4 -18.64 -0.68 -5.46
C ILE A 4 -17.52 -0.53 -6.51
N LEU A 5 -16.50 0.29 -6.23
CA LEU A 5 -15.35 0.42 -7.13
C LEU A 5 -14.58 -0.89 -7.23
N ARG A 6 -14.30 -1.53 -6.09
CA ARG A 6 -13.55 -2.79 -6.03
C ARG A 6 -14.26 -3.89 -6.82
N THR A 7 -15.56 -4.06 -6.61
CA THR A 7 -16.35 -5.10 -7.28
C THR A 7 -16.60 -4.80 -8.77
N ARG A 8 -16.68 -3.52 -9.18
CA ARG A 8 -16.95 -3.16 -10.58
C ARG A 8 -15.72 -3.22 -11.47
N PHE A 9 -14.57 -2.79 -10.96
CA PHE A 9 -13.32 -2.70 -11.72
C PHE A 9 -12.39 -3.90 -11.50
N LEU A 10 -12.61 -4.66 -10.43
CA LEU A 10 -11.81 -5.84 -10.05
C LEU A 10 -10.28 -5.59 -10.06
N PRO A 11 -9.79 -4.45 -9.53
CA PRO A 11 -8.38 -4.12 -9.63
C PRO A 11 -7.49 -5.13 -8.89
N GLU A 12 -7.98 -5.73 -7.80
CA GLU A 12 -7.26 -6.78 -7.08
C GLU A 12 -7.00 -8.00 -7.96
N ALA A 13 -8.00 -8.48 -8.69
CA ALA A 13 -7.85 -9.65 -9.55
C ALA A 13 -6.84 -9.40 -10.68
N VAL A 14 -6.90 -8.21 -11.29
CA VAL A 14 -6.00 -7.83 -12.38
C VAL A 14 -4.57 -7.65 -11.85
N GLU A 15 -4.38 -6.97 -10.72
CA GLU A 15 -3.05 -6.68 -10.19
C GLU A 15 -2.39 -7.90 -9.51
N ALA A 16 -3.18 -8.81 -8.93
CA ALA A 16 -2.69 -10.07 -8.37
C ALA A 16 -2.01 -10.95 -9.43
N ALA A 17 -2.51 -10.92 -10.66
CA ALA A 17 -1.98 -11.72 -11.76
C ALA A 17 -0.68 -11.15 -12.38
N ARG A 18 -0.21 -9.99 -11.91
CA ARG A 18 0.98 -9.31 -12.45
C ARG A 18 2.23 -9.69 -11.66
N TYR A 19 3.40 -9.32 -12.21
CA TYR A 19 4.68 -9.44 -11.51
C TYR A 19 4.63 -8.75 -10.14
N LEU A 20 5.09 -9.47 -9.10
CA LEU A 20 4.96 -9.09 -7.69
C LEU A 20 3.50 -8.87 -7.25
N GLY A 21 2.58 -9.71 -7.73
CA GLY A 21 1.14 -9.62 -7.47
C GLY A 21 0.78 -9.44 -6.00
N GLY A 22 1.44 -10.18 -5.09
CA GLY A 22 1.24 -10.01 -3.64
C GLY A 22 1.53 -8.57 -3.17
N TYR A 23 2.65 -7.98 -3.60
CA TYR A 23 3.00 -6.59 -3.23
C TYR A 23 2.00 -5.59 -3.81
N ARG A 24 1.52 -5.85 -5.03
CA ARG A 24 0.49 -5.02 -5.66
C ARG A 24 -0.83 -5.08 -4.90
N LEU A 25 -1.24 -6.27 -4.45
CA LEU A 25 -2.41 -6.44 -3.58
C LEU A 25 -2.25 -5.67 -2.26
N ALA A 26 -1.10 -5.83 -1.59
CA ALA A 26 -0.80 -5.08 -0.36
C ALA A 26 -0.83 -3.56 -0.59
N ASN A 27 -0.38 -3.10 -1.76
CA ASN A 27 -0.45 -1.71 -2.17
C ASN A 27 -1.89 -1.22 -2.41
N LEU A 28 -2.72 -2.01 -3.09
CA LEU A 28 -4.14 -1.71 -3.27
C LEU A 28 -4.90 -1.67 -1.95
N GLU A 29 -4.65 -2.60 -1.04
CA GLU A 29 -5.30 -2.62 0.27
C GLU A 29 -4.94 -1.39 1.11
N ARG A 30 -3.65 -0.98 1.12
CA ARG A 30 -3.23 0.29 1.73
C ARG A 30 -3.94 1.48 1.10
N PHE A 31 -4.05 1.50 -0.22
CA PHE A 31 -4.74 2.56 -0.95
C PHE A 31 -6.22 2.65 -0.59
N PHE A 32 -6.96 1.54 -0.60
CA PHE A 32 -8.39 1.54 -0.29
C PHE A 32 -8.68 1.92 1.16
N ARG A 33 -7.83 1.50 2.12
CA ARG A 33 -7.93 1.96 3.52
C ARG A 33 -7.75 3.47 3.63
N LYS A 34 -6.74 4.03 2.96
CA LYS A 34 -6.53 5.50 2.93
C LYS A 34 -7.68 6.24 2.25
N LEU A 35 -8.21 5.70 1.15
CA LEU A 35 -9.34 6.28 0.44
C LEU A 35 -10.61 6.29 1.30
N ALA A 36 -10.90 5.21 2.02
CA ALA A 36 -12.03 5.14 2.94
C ALA A 36 -11.92 6.21 4.04
N GLY A 37 -10.76 6.33 4.70
CA GLY A 37 -10.53 7.37 5.71
C GLY A 37 -10.63 8.79 5.14
N ALA A 38 -10.15 9.03 3.90
CA ALA A 38 -10.27 10.32 3.25
C ALA A 38 -11.72 10.68 2.89
N LEU A 39 -12.53 9.69 2.52
CA LEU A 39 -13.97 9.88 2.28
C LEU A 39 -14.71 10.26 3.56
N GLU A 40 -14.40 9.58 4.67
CA GLU A 40 -14.97 9.89 5.98
C GLU A 40 -14.57 11.30 6.44
N ALA A 41 -13.29 11.67 6.28
CA ALA A 41 -12.78 12.98 6.67
C ALA A 41 -13.30 14.13 5.78
N ALA A 42 -13.50 13.89 4.49
CA ALA A 42 -14.00 14.91 3.56
C ALA A 42 -15.50 15.21 3.74
N GLY A 43 -16.27 14.28 4.32
CA GLY A 43 -17.71 14.43 4.50
C GLY A 43 -18.41 14.73 3.18
N ALA A 44 -19.13 15.85 3.14
CA ALA A 44 -19.87 16.31 1.95
C ALA A 44 -19.05 17.24 1.01
N ASP A 45 -17.72 17.33 1.14
CA ASP A 45 -16.85 18.09 0.24
C ASP A 45 -16.07 17.18 -0.74
N PRO A 46 -16.58 16.92 -1.96
CA PRO A 46 -15.86 16.19 -2.99
C PRO A 46 -14.52 16.82 -3.38
N GLN A 47 -14.36 18.14 -3.26
CA GLN A 47 -13.11 18.81 -3.63
C GLN A 47 -12.02 18.55 -2.59
N ALA A 48 -12.37 18.41 -1.30
CA ALA A 48 -11.43 17.96 -0.28
C ALA A 48 -10.89 16.57 -0.59
N LEU A 49 -11.75 15.64 -1.00
CA LEU A 49 -11.34 14.30 -1.42
C LEU A 49 -10.38 14.35 -2.62
N LEU A 50 -10.70 15.14 -3.66
CA LEU A 50 -9.85 15.27 -4.84
C LEU A 50 -8.49 15.89 -4.53
N ARG A 51 -8.43 16.88 -3.62
CA ARG A 51 -7.16 17.44 -3.14
C ARG A 51 -6.32 16.39 -2.39
N ALA A 52 -6.94 15.64 -1.48
CA ALA A 52 -6.28 14.57 -0.75
C ALA A 52 -5.74 13.47 -1.69
N LEU A 53 -6.53 13.09 -2.70
CA LEU A 53 -6.09 12.13 -3.73
C LEU A 53 -4.92 12.67 -4.54
N ARG A 54 -4.99 13.92 -5.01
CA ARG A 54 -3.90 14.55 -5.78
C ARG A 54 -2.61 14.60 -4.95
N GLN A 55 -2.70 14.98 -3.68
CA GLN A 55 -1.56 15.00 -2.77
C GLN A 55 -0.95 13.59 -2.61
N SER A 56 -1.80 12.57 -2.39
CA SER A 56 -1.35 11.18 -2.25
C SER A 56 -0.65 10.63 -3.50
N VAL A 57 -0.99 11.13 -4.69
CA VAL A 57 -0.31 10.78 -5.94
C VAL A 57 1.03 11.52 -6.06
N GLY A 58 1.08 12.79 -5.65
CA GLY A 58 2.29 13.61 -5.65
C GLY A 58 3.37 13.09 -4.70
N GLU A 59 2.97 12.60 -3.52
CA GLU A 59 3.87 12.05 -2.49
C GLU A 59 4.41 10.65 -2.82
N ARG A 60 3.99 10.03 -3.94
CA ARG A 60 4.36 8.64 -4.30
C ARG A 60 5.85 8.37 -4.44
N ARG A 61 6.70 9.40 -4.56
CA ARG A 61 8.15 9.19 -4.69
C ARG A 61 8.81 8.72 -3.38
N ASP A 62 8.20 8.99 -2.23
CA ASP A 62 8.81 8.72 -0.92
C ASP A 62 8.06 7.65 -0.09
N ALA A 63 6.94 7.13 -0.60
CA ALA A 63 6.13 6.17 0.14
C ALA A 63 6.70 4.75 0.04
N GLU A 64 7.07 4.16 1.19
CA GLU A 64 7.41 2.73 1.25
C GLU A 64 6.27 1.86 0.68
N GLU A 65 6.62 0.87 -0.15
CA GLU A 65 5.68 -0.14 -0.62
C GLU A 65 5.16 -0.98 0.55
N ALA A 66 3.88 -1.37 0.52
CA ALA A 66 3.39 -2.35 1.48
C ALA A 66 3.97 -3.71 1.13
N ARG A 67 4.33 -4.44 2.19
CA ARG A 67 4.85 -5.79 2.09
C ARG A 67 3.70 -6.78 2.32
N PRO A 68 3.56 -7.81 1.48
CA PRO A 68 2.66 -8.92 1.76
C PRO A 68 3.03 -9.56 3.09
N PRO A 69 2.07 -10.08 3.87
CA PRO A 69 2.35 -10.77 5.13
C PRO A 69 3.39 -11.89 4.96
N GLU A 70 3.24 -12.69 3.90
CA GLU A 70 4.09 -13.86 3.58
C GLU A 70 5.51 -13.47 3.15
N ALA A 71 5.72 -12.24 2.66
CA ALA A 71 7.02 -11.82 2.12
C ALA A 71 8.10 -11.65 3.20
N ALA A 72 7.72 -11.63 4.49
CA ALA A 72 8.65 -11.49 5.60
C ALA A 72 9.15 -12.82 6.17
N GLU A 73 8.47 -13.93 5.89
CA GLU A 73 8.69 -15.20 6.61
C GLU A 73 9.88 -16.01 6.08
N ASN A 74 10.09 -16.04 4.75
CA ASN A 74 11.15 -16.83 4.10
C ASN A 74 11.89 -16.02 3.03
N ALA A 75 12.37 -14.84 3.39
CA ALA A 75 13.09 -13.95 2.47
C ALA A 75 14.39 -13.42 3.07
N VAL A 76 15.37 -13.13 2.21
CA VAL A 76 16.58 -12.38 2.59
C VAL A 76 16.16 -10.97 3.00
N ARG A 77 16.57 -10.56 4.21
CA ARG A 77 16.19 -9.27 4.79
C ARG A 77 17.22 -8.20 4.41
N VAL A 78 16.84 -7.30 3.51
CA VAL A 78 17.64 -6.11 3.18
C VAL A 78 17.25 -4.95 4.09
N MET A 79 18.23 -4.37 4.79
CA MET A 79 18.03 -3.22 5.68
C MET A 79 19.30 -2.37 5.76
N THR A 80 19.17 -1.14 6.25
CA THR A 80 20.33 -0.29 6.53
C THR A 80 21.06 -0.78 7.78
N ILE A 81 22.38 -0.52 7.87
CA ILE A 81 23.20 -0.83 9.06
C ILE A 81 22.58 -0.22 10.34
N HIS A 82 21.93 0.94 10.21
CA HIS A 82 21.24 1.57 11.32
C HIS A 82 20.03 0.74 11.81
N LYS A 83 19.23 0.21 10.89
CA LYS A 83 18.08 -0.65 11.21
C LYS A 83 18.50 -2.04 11.72
N SER A 84 19.75 -2.48 11.51
CA SER A 84 20.25 -3.77 12.01
C SER A 84 20.85 -3.72 13.42
N LYS A 85 21.02 -2.53 14.03
CA LYS A 85 21.59 -2.40 15.38
C LYS A 85 20.72 -3.13 16.40
N GLY A 86 21.35 -4.00 17.20
CA GLY A 86 20.66 -4.80 18.22
C GLY A 86 19.92 -6.03 17.67
N LEU A 87 20.07 -6.34 16.38
CA LEU A 87 19.56 -7.56 15.77
C LEU A 87 20.71 -8.55 15.52
N GLU A 88 20.45 -9.83 15.72
CA GLU A 88 21.38 -10.92 15.43
C GLU A 88 20.87 -11.74 14.24
N PHE A 89 21.80 -12.14 13.37
CA PHE A 89 21.52 -12.92 12.18
C PHE A 89 22.53 -14.08 12.09
N PRO A 90 22.10 -15.28 11.68
CA PRO A 90 23.02 -16.40 11.49
C PRO A 90 24.10 -16.13 10.42
N VAL A 91 23.75 -15.34 9.39
CA VAL A 91 24.64 -14.93 8.28
C VAL A 91 24.29 -13.49 7.89
N VAL A 92 25.32 -12.67 7.58
CA VAL A 92 25.22 -11.26 7.14
C VAL A 92 26.05 -11.06 5.87
#